data_AF-A0A246JKI7-F1
#
_entry.id   AF-A0A246JKI7-F1
#
_cell.length_a   1.000
_cell.length_b   1.000
_cell.length_c   1.000
_cell.angle_alpha   90.00
_cell.angle_beta   90.00
_cell.angle_gamma   90.00
#
_symmetry.space_group_name_H-M   'P 1'
#
loop_
_entity.id
_entity.type
_entity.pdbx_description
1 polymer ?
#
loop_
_entity_poly.entity_id
_entity_poly.type
_entity_poly.pdbx_seq_one_letter_code
_entity_poly.pdbx_strand_id
1 'polypeptide(L)'
;MSDEGDFVIVATCGTPTEAHLMGGVLEAAGLSPQVADANTVQANMFWGQAVGVRVRVPASQEAAAREALAAYEAGAYQLPSDGPAPAAFAELPAPVFSPDRAVLLSFLLTPVFGAAIQIANSRAMGTRDRLPGQWISLALLTAASVFGIVLVHALNPGPFIVFRAALGLSFITALWYVISGGQQSKALLATYGSRYRRKSLKVPAIATAVIALAAGWGLTVVGA
;
A
#
# COMPACT_ATOMS: atom_id res chain seq x y z
N MET A 1 -24.20 -31.35 -38.32
CA MET A 1 -23.88 -31.40 -36.88
C MET A 1 -22.80 -30.35 -36.71
N SER A 2 -23.14 -29.17 -36.22
CA SER A 2 -22.27 -27.98 -36.27
C SER A 2 -21.22 -28.01 -35.16
N ASP A 3 -19.95 -27.94 -35.54
CA ASP A 3 -18.75 -27.81 -34.67
C ASP A 3 -18.67 -26.50 -33.87
N GLU A 4 -19.78 -25.78 -33.70
CA GLU A 4 -19.82 -24.43 -33.10
C GLU A 4 -19.53 -24.40 -31.59
N GLY A 5 -19.45 -25.57 -30.93
CA GLY A 5 -19.25 -25.68 -29.49
C GLY A 5 -17.90 -26.23 -29.04
N ASP A 6 -17.04 -26.68 -29.96
CA ASP A 6 -15.78 -27.34 -29.56
C ASP A 6 -14.65 -26.32 -29.39
N PHE A 7 -13.93 -26.39 -28.28
CA PHE A 7 -12.86 -25.44 -27.94
C PHE A 7 -11.49 -26.01 -28.29
N VAL A 8 -10.75 -25.32 -29.16
CA VAL A 8 -9.40 -25.70 -29.57
C VAL A 8 -8.37 -24.88 -28.82
N ILE A 9 -7.27 -25.52 -28.43
CA ILE A 9 -6.14 -24.84 -27.77
C ILE A 9 -5.32 -24.10 -28.83
N VAL A 10 -5.21 -22.78 -28.68
CA VAL A 10 -4.42 -21.93 -29.57
C VAL A 10 -3.04 -21.61 -29.00
N ALA A 11 -2.90 -21.58 -27.68
CA ALA A 11 -1.63 -21.37 -27.00
C ALA A 11 -1.59 -22.05 -25.63
N THR A 12 -0.37 -22.39 -25.19
CA THR A 12 -0.08 -22.86 -23.83
C THR A 12 1.03 -22.00 -23.26
N CYS A 13 0.74 -21.28 -22.18
CA CYS A 13 1.64 -20.31 -21.55
C CYS A 13 2.25 -20.86 -20.26
N GLY A 14 3.43 -20.35 -19.89
CA GLY A 14 4.12 -20.75 -18.66
C GLY A 14 3.59 -20.03 -17.41
N THR A 15 2.90 -18.91 -17.58
CA THR A 15 2.35 -18.12 -16.48
C THR A 15 0.89 -17.72 -16.73
N PRO A 16 0.06 -17.55 -15.67
CA PRO A 16 -1.29 -17.03 -15.81
C PRO A 16 -1.34 -15.64 -16.46
N THR A 17 -0.37 -14.77 -16.14
CA THR A 17 -0.29 -13.41 -16.69
C THR A 17 -0.14 -13.42 -18.21
N GLU A 18 0.74 -14.27 -18.74
CA GLU A 18 0.96 -14.42 -20.17
C GLU A 18 -0.31 -14.95 -20.89
N ALA A 19 -0.99 -15.94 -20.31
CA ALA A 19 -2.23 -16.46 -20.87
C ALA A 19 -3.35 -15.41 -20.91
N HIS A 20 -3.46 -14.57 -19.87
CA HIS A 20 -4.40 -13.45 -19.86
C HIS A 20 -4.03 -12.35 -20.86
N LEU A 21 -2.73 -12.10 -21.09
CA LEU A 21 -2.29 -11.19 -22.15
C LEU A 21 -2.71 -11.70 -23.54
N MET A 22 -2.46 -12.97 -23.84
CA MET A 22 -2.90 -13.60 -25.09
C MET A 22 -4.44 -13.60 -25.22
N GLY A 23 -5.16 -13.86 -24.13
CA GLY A 23 -6.61 -13.73 -24.08
C GLY A 23 -7.08 -12.31 -24.44
N GLY A 24 -6.46 -11.28 -23.84
CA GLY A 24 -6.79 -9.89 -24.15
C GLY A 24 -6.51 -9.50 -25.62
N VAL A 25 -5.44 -10.03 -26.22
CA VAL A 25 -5.14 -9.82 -27.65
C VAL A 25 -6.25 -10.41 -28.53
N LEU A 26 -6.68 -11.64 -28.22
CA LEU A 26 -7.75 -12.32 -28.96
C LEU A 26 -9.11 -11.63 -28.78
N GLU A 27 -9.44 -11.18 -27.56
CA GLU A 27 -10.64 -10.38 -27.30
C GLU A 27 -10.64 -9.06 -28.09
N ALA A 28 -9.49 -8.36 -28.14
CA ALA A 28 -9.34 -7.13 -28.92
C ALA A 28 -9.50 -7.35 -30.42
N ALA A 29 -9.16 -8.56 -30.92
CA ALA A 29 -9.41 -8.99 -32.30
C ALA A 29 -10.88 -9.40 -32.57
N GLY A 30 -11.76 -9.30 -31.57
CA GLY A 30 -13.18 -9.65 -31.67
C GLY A 30 -13.47 -11.15 -31.51
N LEU A 31 -12.52 -11.92 -30.97
CA LEU A 31 -12.66 -13.36 -30.75
C LEU A 31 -13.16 -13.65 -29.33
N SER A 32 -13.56 -14.90 -29.06
CA SER A 32 -14.09 -15.33 -27.76
C SER A 32 -13.15 -16.31 -27.05
N PRO A 33 -12.00 -15.87 -26.53
CA PRO A 33 -11.04 -16.75 -25.87
C PRO A 33 -11.50 -17.19 -24.48
N GLN A 34 -11.06 -18.37 -24.07
CA GLN A 34 -11.18 -18.89 -22.72
C GLN A 34 -9.81 -19.28 -22.19
N VAL A 35 -9.45 -18.78 -21.01
CA VAL A 35 -8.22 -19.14 -20.30
C VAL A 35 -8.53 -20.27 -19.32
N ALA A 36 -8.04 -21.46 -19.61
CA ALA A 36 -8.18 -22.63 -18.76
C ALA A 36 -6.96 -22.81 -17.85
N ASP A 37 -7.16 -23.41 -16.68
CA ASP A 37 -6.12 -23.81 -15.70
C ASP A 37 -5.39 -22.67 -14.97
N ALA A 38 -5.74 -21.40 -15.25
CA ALA A 38 -5.14 -20.24 -14.58
C ALA A 38 -5.29 -20.30 -13.04
N ASN A 39 -6.50 -20.62 -12.55
CA ASN A 39 -6.78 -20.73 -11.11
C ASN A 39 -5.99 -21.89 -10.47
N THR A 40 -5.84 -23.01 -11.19
CA THR A 40 -5.10 -24.18 -10.70
C THR A 40 -3.61 -23.86 -10.53
N VAL A 41 -3.02 -23.17 -11.51
CA VAL A 41 -1.62 -22.74 -11.47
C VAL A 41 -1.40 -21.64 -10.43
N GLN A 42 -2.35 -20.72 -10.26
CA GLN A 42 -2.28 -19.67 -9.24
C GLN A 42 -2.38 -20.22 -7.81
N ALA A 43 -3.20 -21.26 -7.60
CA ALA A 43 -3.32 -21.93 -6.30
C ALA A 43 -2.12 -22.84 -5.99
N ASN A 44 -1.46 -23.40 -7.00
CA ASN A 44 -0.37 -24.36 -6.85
C ASN A 44 0.87 -23.91 -7.64
N MET A 45 1.58 -22.91 -7.13
CA MET A 45 2.72 -22.27 -7.80
C MET A 45 3.82 -23.25 -8.25
N PHE A 46 4.00 -24.38 -7.55
CA PHE A 46 4.96 -25.43 -7.92
C PHE A 46 4.53 -26.31 -9.11
N TRP A 47 3.26 -26.25 -9.54
CA TRP A 47 2.71 -27.07 -10.63
C TRP A 47 2.71 -26.32 -11.98
N GLY A 48 3.03 -25.03 -12.00
CA GLY A 48 3.03 -24.20 -13.21
C GLY A 48 3.94 -24.71 -14.31
N GLN A 49 5.07 -25.35 -13.96
CA GLN A 49 6.01 -25.96 -14.91
C GLN A 49 5.47 -27.26 -15.54
N ALA A 50 4.51 -27.94 -14.91
CA ALA A 50 4.04 -29.26 -15.34
C ALA A 50 2.71 -29.23 -16.12
N VAL A 51 1.84 -28.24 -15.85
CA VAL A 51 0.47 -28.21 -16.40
C VAL A 51 0.28 -27.14 -17.48
N GLY A 52 1.01 -26.01 -17.40
CA GLY A 52 0.80 -24.86 -18.29
C GLY A 52 -0.59 -24.23 -18.16
N VAL A 53 -0.75 -22.99 -18.61
CA VAL A 53 -2.06 -22.31 -18.69
C VAL A 53 -2.49 -22.28 -20.15
N ARG A 54 -3.68 -22.80 -20.46
CA ARG A 54 -4.12 -22.98 -21.85
C ARG A 54 -5.08 -21.87 -22.28
N VAL A 55 -4.84 -21.30 -23.45
CA VAL A 55 -5.77 -20.35 -24.10
C VAL A 55 -6.50 -21.09 -25.20
N ARG A 56 -7.83 -21.04 -25.18
CA ARG A 56 -8.71 -21.75 -26.13
C ARG A 56 -9.67 -20.80 -26.81
N VAL A 57 -10.10 -21.15 -28.01
CA VAL A 57 -11.16 -20.44 -28.76
C VAL A 57 -12.12 -21.47 -29.36
N PRO A 58 -13.36 -21.09 -29.74
CA PRO A 58 -14.22 -21.95 -30.54
C PRO A 58 -13.52 -22.40 -31.82
N ALA A 59 -13.70 -23.65 -32.25
CA ALA A 59 -13.03 -24.24 -33.42
C ALA A 59 -13.22 -23.41 -34.70
N SER A 60 -14.39 -22.78 -34.84
CA SER A 60 -14.70 -21.86 -35.95
C SER A 60 -13.79 -20.62 -36.02
N GLN A 61 -13.12 -20.27 -34.93
CA GLN A 61 -12.26 -19.10 -34.78
C GLN A 61 -10.76 -19.44 -34.76
N GLU A 62 -10.37 -20.72 -34.90
CA GLU A 62 -8.97 -21.14 -34.73
C GLU A 62 -8.02 -20.41 -35.70
N ALA A 63 -8.37 -20.33 -36.99
CA ALA A 63 -7.53 -19.71 -38.00
C ALA A 63 -7.30 -18.21 -37.69
N ALA A 64 -8.37 -17.48 -37.38
CA ALA A 64 -8.31 -16.07 -37.01
C ALA A 64 -7.52 -15.84 -35.71
N ALA A 65 -7.65 -16.74 -34.74
CA ALA A 65 -6.90 -16.66 -33.49
C ALA A 65 -5.39 -16.86 -33.69
N ARG A 66 -4.99 -17.83 -34.52
CA ARG A 66 -3.57 -18.04 -34.85
C ARG A 66 -2.98 -16.85 -35.60
N GLU A 67 -3.74 -16.24 -36.51
CA GLU A 67 -3.32 -15.03 -37.22
C GLU A 67 -3.12 -13.84 -36.28
N ALA A 68 -4.09 -13.59 -35.37
CA ALA A 68 -3.99 -12.52 -34.39
C ALA A 68 -2.78 -12.69 -33.44
N LEU A 69 -2.52 -13.92 -32.97
CA LEU A 69 -1.35 -14.20 -32.14
C LEU A 69 -0.04 -14.03 -32.92
N ALA A 70 0.01 -14.47 -34.19
CA ALA A 70 1.18 -14.25 -35.05
C ALA A 70 1.44 -12.76 -35.29
N ALA A 71 0.41 -11.94 -35.48
CA ALA A 71 0.54 -10.49 -35.60
C ALA A 71 1.08 -9.86 -34.30
N TYR A 72 0.65 -10.36 -33.14
CA TYR A 72 1.18 -9.92 -31.85
C TYR A 72 2.65 -10.28 -31.67
N GLU A 73 3.04 -11.52 -31.96
CA GLU A 73 4.43 -11.98 -31.89
C GLU A 73 5.33 -11.24 -32.88
N ALA A 74 4.80 -10.87 -34.05
CA ALA A 74 5.49 -10.04 -35.03
C ALA A 74 5.65 -8.57 -34.58
N GLY A 75 5.07 -8.18 -33.43
CA GLY A 75 5.16 -6.83 -32.89
C GLY A 75 4.21 -5.83 -33.55
N ALA A 76 3.18 -6.28 -34.30
CA ALA A 76 2.23 -5.39 -34.97
C ALA A 76 1.44 -4.49 -34.01
N TYR A 77 1.35 -4.88 -32.74
CA TYR A 77 0.71 -4.11 -31.66
C TYR A 77 1.70 -3.32 -30.80
N GLN A 78 2.96 -3.16 -31.23
CA GLN A 78 3.88 -2.26 -30.54
C GLN A 78 3.34 -0.83 -30.63
N LEU A 79 3.10 -0.23 -29.47
CA LEU A 79 2.73 1.18 -29.41
C LEU A 79 3.90 2.04 -29.91
N PRO A 80 3.65 3.05 -30.76
CA PRO A 80 4.63 4.07 -31.06
C PRO A 80 5.17 4.66 -29.75
N SER A 81 6.49 4.78 -29.63
CA SER A 81 7.13 5.40 -28.47
C SER A 81 6.98 6.94 -28.53
N ASP A 82 5.74 7.43 -28.58
CA ASP A 82 5.42 8.85 -28.77
C ASP A 82 5.25 9.62 -27.45
N GLY A 83 5.97 9.20 -26.40
CA GLY A 83 5.96 9.88 -25.12
C GLY A 83 7.32 9.84 -24.44
N PRO A 84 7.73 10.93 -23.76
CA PRO A 84 8.87 10.85 -22.86
C PRO A 84 8.58 9.76 -21.83
N ALA A 85 9.53 8.84 -21.66
CA ALA A 85 9.44 7.82 -20.63
C ALA A 85 9.09 8.47 -19.28
N PRO A 86 8.24 7.84 -18.45
CA PRO A 86 7.87 8.42 -17.15
C PRO A 86 9.14 8.80 -16.39
N ALA A 87 9.14 10.01 -15.82
CA ALA A 87 10.31 10.55 -15.14
C ALA A 87 10.84 9.53 -14.13
N ALA A 88 12.14 9.22 -14.22
CA ALA A 88 12.76 8.28 -13.31
C ALA A 88 12.56 8.74 -11.85
N PHE A 89 12.28 7.79 -10.96
CA PHE A 89 12.09 8.10 -9.54
C PHE A 89 13.31 8.83 -8.97
N ALA A 90 13.06 9.86 -8.16
CA ALA A 90 14.14 10.60 -7.51
C ALA A 90 14.87 9.73 -6.48
N GLU A 91 16.11 10.09 -6.15
CA GLU A 91 16.81 9.50 -5.01
C GLU A 91 16.40 10.18 -3.71
N LEU A 92 16.14 9.38 -2.68
CA LEU A 92 15.76 9.88 -1.37
C LEU A 92 16.99 10.45 -0.65
N PRO A 93 16.98 11.72 -0.20
CA PRO A 93 18.17 12.35 0.38
C PRO A 93 18.61 11.71 1.71
N ALA A 94 17.68 11.15 2.47
CA ALA A 94 17.96 10.42 3.69
C ALA A 94 16.85 9.38 3.95
N PRO A 95 17.15 8.23 4.59
CA PRO A 95 16.11 7.27 4.99
C PRO A 95 15.09 7.91 5.94
N VAL A 96 13.81 7.88 5.55
CA VAL A 96 12.70 8.42 6.34
C VAL A 96 11.87 7.31 6.97
N PHE A 97 11.17 7.62 8.05
CA PHE A 97 10.27 6.66 8.67
C PHE A 97 9.01 6.48 7.82
N SER A 98 8.43 5.28 7.84
CA SER A 98 7.17 5.01 7.14
C SER A 98 6.00 5.74 7.81
N PRO A 99 5.29 6.64 7.11
CA PRO A 99 4.11 7.33 7.67
C PRO A 99 3.00 6.35 8.07
N ASP A 100 2.72 5.35 7.23
CA ASP A 100 1.64 4.39 7.47
C ASP A 100 1.91 3.54 8.72
N ARG A 101 3.15 3.08 8.90
CA ARG A 101 3.55 2.36 10.12
C ARG A 101 3.52 3.26 11.35
N ALA A 102 3.86 4.53 11.20
CA ALA A 102 3.78 5.49 12.30
C ALA A 102 2.33 5.71 12.75
N VAL A 103 1.38 5.71 11.83
CA VAL A 103 -0.06 5.82 12.13
C VAL A 103 -0.58 4.58 12.84
N LEU A 104 -0.22 3.38 12.36
CA LEU A 104 -0.56 2.14 13.06
C LEU A 104 -0.07 2.14 14.51
N LEU A 105 1.15 2.61 14.74
CA LEU A 105 1.71 2.76 16.08
C LEU A 105 1.06 3.89 16.87
N SER A 106 0.49 4.91 16.21
CA SER A 106 -0.17 6.04 16.88
C SER A 106 -1.50 5.66 17.53
N PHE A 107 -2.19 4.64 17.00
CA PHE A 107 -3.37 4.06 17.66
C PHE A 107 -3.02 3.42 19.01
N LEU A 108 -1.82 2.86 19.14
CA LEU A 108 -1.36 2.21 20.36
C LEU A 108 -0.67 3.19 21.32
N LEU A 109 0.22 4.03 20.79
CA LEU A 109 1.06 4.92 21.59
C LEU A 109 0.32 6.22 21.93
N THR A 110 0.30 7.15 20.98
CA THR A 110 -0.45 8.41 21.02
C THR A 110 -0.52 8.97 19.59
N PRO A 111 -1.53 9.78 19.23
CA PRO A 111 -1.52 10.53 17.97
C PRO A 111 -0.34 11.51 17.85
N VAL A 112 0.22 11.96 18.98
CA VAL A 112 1.41 12.83 19.03
C VAL A 112 2.61 12.15 18.37
N PHE A 113 2.75 10.84 18.52
CA PHE A 113 3.82 10.06 17.90
C PHE A 113 3.81 10.20 16.37
N GLY A 114 2.66 9.97 15.73
CA GLY A 114 2.52 10.07 14.28
C GLY A 114 2.86 11.45 13.74
N ALA A 115 2.39 12.52 14.41
CA ALA A 115 2.69 13.90 14.04
C ALA A 115 4.19 14.23 14.22
N ALA A 116 4.81 13.75 15.29
CA ALA A 116 6.25 13.93 15.51
C ALA A 116 7.08 13.24 14.41
N ILE A 117 6.69 12.02 14.01
CA ILE A 117 7.32 11.32 12.88
C ILE A 117 7.14 12.09 11.57
N GLN A 118 5.97 12.67 11.33
CA GLN A 118 5.70 13.47 10.12
C GLN A 118 6.66 14.67 10.01
N ILE A 119 6.89 15.38 11.13
CA ILE A 119 7.84 16.50 11.22
C ILE A 119 9.28 16.01 11.03
N ALA A 120 9.66 14.91 11.68
CA ALA A 120 11.00 14.33 11.53
C ALA A 120 11.30 13.95 10.08
N ASN A 121 10.32 13.37 9.38
CA ASN A 121 10.41 13.06 7.96
C ASN A 121 10.57 14.32 7.10
N SER A 122 9.75 15.36 7.33
CA SER A 122 9.84 16.61 6.57
C SER A 122 11.19 17.32 6.77
N ARG A 123 11.74 17.27 7.99
CA ARG A 123 13.11 17.75 8.27
C ARG A 123 14.18 16.95 7.54
N ALA A 124 14.08 15.61 7.55
CA ALA A 124 15.04 14.74 6.87
C ALA A 124 15.03 14.91 5.34
N MET A 125 13.87 15.26 4.76
CA MET A 125 13.73 15.55 3.32
C MET A 125 14.01 17.01 2.95
N GLY A 126 14.26 17.91 3.91
CA GLY A 126 14.43 19.34 3.64
C GLY A 126 13.15 20.08 3.22
N THR A 127 11.97 19.47 3.38
CA THR A 127 10.66 20.04 2.96
C THR A 127 10.10 20.98 4.04
N ARG A 128 10.61 22.22 4.08
CA ARG A 128 10.26 23.21 5.12
C ARG A 128 8.85 23.79 5.00
N ASP A 129 8.30 23.84 3.79
CA ASP A 129 7.01 24.51 3.50
C ASP A 129 5.83 23.85 4.24
N ARG A 130 5.95 22.55 4.56
CA ARG A 130 4.92 21.78 5.26
C ARG A 130 5.05 21.82 6.77
N LEU A 131 6.15 22.35 7.31
CA LEU A 131 6.41 22.35 8.74
C LEU A 131 5.35 23.12 9.55
N PRO A 132 4.88 24.32 9.15
CA PRO A 132 3.90 25.07 9.95
C PRO A 132 2.61 24.27 10.20
N GLY A 133 2.03 23.68 9.15
CA GLY A 133 0.81 22.87 9.27
C GLY A 133 1.01 21.59 10.10
N GLN A 134 2.19 20.99 10.03
CA GLN A 134 2.54 19.82 10.85
C GLN A 134 2.72 20.19 12.33
N TRP A 135 3.30 21.36 12.63
CA TRP A 135 3.39 21.88 14.00
C TRP A 135 2.02 22.20 14.59
N ILE A 136 1.11 22.78 13.80
CA ILE A 136 -0.28 23.00 14.21
C ILE A 136 -0.95 21.65 14.52
N SER A 137 -0.79 20.66 13.64
CA SER A 137 -1.33 19.31 13.86
C SER A 137 -0.76 18.68 15.13
N LEU A 138 0.55 18.80 15.38
CA LEU A 138 1.19 18.30 16.58
C LEU A 138 0.60 18.96 17.84
N ALA A 139 0.44 20.28 17.83
CA ALA A 139 -0.13 21.03 18.95
C ALA A 139 -1.57 20.59 19.24
N LEU A 140 -2.42 20.49 18.21
CA LEU A 140 -3.81 20.04 18.34
C LEU A 140 -3.90 18.61 18.90
N LEU A 141 -3.11 17.68 18.36
CA LEU A 141 -3.11 16.29 18.82
C LEU A 141 -2.52 16.14 20.23
N THR A 142 -1.58 17.00 20.60
CA THR A 142 -1.05 17.06 21.97
C THR A 142 -2.13 17.54 22.93
N ALA A 143 -2.84 18.62 22.60
CA ALA A 143 -3.96 19.12 23.41
C ALA A 143 -5.07 18.07 23.56
N ALA A 144 -5.45 17.41 22.46
CA ALA A 144 -6.43 16.32 22.49
C ALA A 144 -5.95 15.12 23.34
N SER A 145 -4.65 14.79 23.28
CA SER A 145 -4.05 13.73 24.10
C SER A 145 -4.09 14.07 25.59
N VAL A 146 -3.70 15.29 25.97
CA VAL A 146 -3.76 15.75 27.36
C VAL A 146 -5.20 15.74 27.88
N PHE A 147 -6.14 16.27 27.10
CA PHE A 147 -7.56 16.26 27.45
C PHE A 147 -8.09 14.83 27.63
N GLY A 148 -7.78 13.93 26.68
CA GLY A 148 -8.16 12.52 26.77
C GLY A 148 -7.57 11.82 28.00
N ILE A 149 -6.31 12.10 28.34
CA ILE A 149 -5.67 11.57 29.56
C ILE A 149 -6.40 12.05 30.81
N VAL A 150 -6.68 13.36 30.94
CA VAL A 150 -7.39 13.93 32.09
C VAL A 150 -8.80 13.32 32.24
N LEU A 151 -9.53 13.20 31.13
CA LEU A 151 -10.87 12.62 31.12
C LEU A 151 -10.86 11.15 31.55
N VAL A 152 -9.96 10.33 30.99
CA VAL A 152 -9.84 8.92 31.37
C VAL A 152 -9.37 8.79 32.82
N HIS A 153 -8.52 9.70 33.32
CA HIS A 153 -8.00 9.68 34.68
C HIS A 153 -9.12 9.83 35.70
N ALA A 154 -10.01 10.80 35.46
CA ALA A 154 -11.14 11.07 36.32
C ALA A 154 -12.11 9.87 36.43
N LEU A 155 -12.21 9.06 35.38
CA LEU A 155 -13.11 7.91 35.34
C LEU A 155 -12.46 6.62 35.87
N ASN A 156 -11.18 6.41 35.59
CA ASN A 156 -10.49 5.17 35.92
C ASN A 156 -8.95 5.38 35.91
N PRO A 157 -8.36 5.78 37.05
CA PRO A 157 -6.93 5.98 37.16
C PRO A 157 -6.18 4.65 37.05
N GLY A 158 -4.94 4.71 36.57
CA GLY A 158 -4.09 3.53 36.49
C GLY A 158 -2.86 3.73 35.59
N PRO A 159 -1.87 2.82 35.68
CA PRO A 159 -0.58 2.98 35.01
C PRO A 159 -0.67 2.97 33.48
N PHE A 160 -1.72 2.38 32.91
CA PHE A 160 -1.96 2.30 31.46
C PHE A 160 -2.84 3.43 30.92
N ILE A 161 -3.05 4.49 31.68
CA ILE A 161 -3.97 5.58 31.32
C ILE A 161 -3.67 6.23 29.98
N VAL A 162 -2.38 6.47 29.66
CA VAL A 162 -1.97 7.10 28.41
C VAL A 162 -2.39 6.25 27.19
N PHE A 163 -2.24 4.93 27.29
CA PHE A 163 -2.63 3.98 26.25
C PHE A 163 -4.15 3.93 26.08
N ARG A 164 -4.91 3.93 27.17
CA ARG A 164 -6.38 3.95 27.14
C ARG A 164 -6.90 5.25 26.53
N ALA A 165 -6.30 6.38 26.88
CA ALA A 165 -6.61 7.67 26.27
C ALA A 165 -6.30 7.66 24.76
N ALA A 166 -5.16 7.09 24.35
CA ALA A 166 -4.82 6.94 22.93
C ALA A 166 -5.85 6.10 22.16
N LEU A 167 -6.33 5.00 22.74
CA LEU A 167 -7.40 4.19 22.15
C LEU A 167 -8.71 4.99 22.00
N GLY A 168 -9.08 5.80 22.99
CA GLY A 168 -10.23 6.71 22.90
C GLY A 168 -10.10 7.77 21.80
N LEU A 169 -8.86 8.13 21.44
CA LEU A 169 -8.54 9.09 20.38
C LEU A 169 -8.35 8.44 18.99
N SER A 170 -8.71 7.16 18.83
CA SER A 170 -8.53 6.42 17.57
C SER A 170 -9.22 7.12 16.39
N PHE A 171 -10.45 7.62 16.57
CA PHE A 171 -11.16 8.32 15.50
C PHE A 171 -10.44 9.60 15.07
N ILE A 172 -9.94 10.39 16.03
CA ILE A 172 -9.18 11.62 15.76
C ILE A 172 -7.87 11.29 15.06
N THR A 173 -7.19 10.20 15.45
CA THR A 173 -5.96 9.71 14.82
C THR A 173 -6.21 9.32 13.36
N ALA A 174 -7.29 8.60 13.09
CA ALA A 174 -7.69 8.22 11.74
C ALA A 174 -8.02 9.44 10.87
N LEU A 175 -8.79 10.39 11.41
CA LEU A 175 -9.16 11.62 10.71
C LEU A 175 -7.92 12.46 10.37
N TRP A 176 -7.02 12.67 11.33
CA TRP A 176 -5.75 13.35 11.11
C TRP A 176 -4.90 12.64 10.04
N TYR A 177 -4.87 11.31 10.03
CA TYR A 177 -4.14 10.57 9.00
C TYR A 177 -4.72 10.82 7.62
N VAL A 178 -6.04 10.78 7.44
CA VAL A 178 -6.67 11.04 6.13
C VAL A 178 -6.36 12.45 5.62
N ILE A 179 -6.41 13.45 6.50
CA ILE A 179 -6.22 14.85 6.13
C ILE A 179 -4.75 15.19 5.91
N SER A 180 -3.83 14.68 6.74
CA SER A 180 -2.43 15.10 6.77
C SER A 180 -1.45 13.95 6.53
N GLY A 181 -1.50 12.89 7.34
CA GLY A 181 -0.50 11.82 7.32
C GLY A 181 -0.43 11.04 5.99
N GLY A 182 -1.59 10.72 5.42
CA GLY A 182 -1.73 10.00 4.15
C GLY A 182 -1.25 10.82 2.95
N GLN A 183 -1.34 12.15 3.01
CA GLN A 183 -0.79 13.01 1.96
C GLN A 183 0.75 12.90 1.89
N GLN A 184 1.43 12.75 3.04
CA GLN A 184 2.89 12.55 3.07
C GLN A 184 3.27 11.19 2.45
N SER A 185 2.53 10.12 2.74
CA SER A 185 2.77 8.79 2.17
C SER A 185 2.60 8.78 0.65
N LYS A 186 1.51 9.37 0.14
CA LYS A 186 1.25 9.52 -1.29
C LYS A 186 2.35 10.32 -2.00
N ALA A 187 2.80 11.42 -1.40
CA ALA A 187 3.88 12.23 -1.95
C ALA A 187 5.21 11.45 -2.01
N LEU A 188 5.55 10.68 -0.97
CA LEU A 188 6.74 9.84 -0.96
C LEU A 188 6.72 8.79 -2.08
N LEU A 189 5.58 8.12 -2.27
CA LEU A 189 5.44 7.11 -3.31
C LEU A 189 5.47 7.71 -4.72
N ALA A 190 4.84 8.87 -4.91
CA ALA A 190 4.84 9.57 -6.20
C ALA A 190 6.25 10.03 -6.60
N THR A 191 7.06 10.53 -5.65
CA THR A 191 8.39 11.07 -5.94
C THR A 191 9.47 9.98 -6.01
N TYR A 192 9.44 9.01 -5.08
CA TYR A 192 10.54 8.06 -4.89
C TYR A 192 10.21 6.63 -5.33
N GLY A 193 8.92 6.27 -5.45
CA GLY A 193 8.48 4.96 -5.94
C GLY A 193 9.27 3.77 -5.40
N SER A 194 9.91 3.03 -6.31
CA SER A 194 10.74 1.85 -5.97
C SER A 194 12.04 2.20 -5.25
N ARG A 195 12.54 3.45 -5.37
CA ARG A 195 13.75 3.95 -4.71
C ARG A 195 13.52 4.41 -3.26
N TYR A 196 12.28 4.31 -2.77
CA TYR A 196 11.93 4.66 -1.40
C TYR A 196 12.61 3.75 -0.35
N ARG A 197 13.54 4.32 0.44
CA ARG A 197 14.20 3.63 1.56
C ARG A 197 13.60 3.98 2.91
N ARG A 198 13.22 2.95 3.67
CA ARG A 198 12.54 3.07 4.97
C ARG A 198 13.52 3.01 6.14
N LYS A 199 13.37 3.92 7.09
CA LYS A 199 14.03 3.88 8.40
C LYS A 199 13.17 3.10 9.41
N SER A 200 13.84 2.36 10.30
CA SER A 200 13.17 1.56 11.33
C SER A 200 12.48 2.44 12.39
N LEU A 201 11.25 2.10 12.77
CA LEU A 201 10.48 2.78 13.82
C LEU A 201 10.65 2.18 15.23
N LYS A 202 11.45 1.11 15.38
CA LYS A 202 11.56 0.37 16.64
C LYS A 202 12.00 1.25 17.81
N VAL A 203 13.11 1.99 17.63
CA VAL A 203 13.68 2.86 18.67
C VAL A 203 12.70 3.94 19.13
N PRO A 204 12.13 4.79 18.23
CA PRO A 204 11.20 5.83 18.67
C PRO A 204 9.90 5.25 19.25
N ALA A 205 9.42 4.10 18.76
CA ALA A 205 8.23 3.45 19.30
C ALA A 205 8.45 2.96 20.74
N ILE A 206 9.56 2.27 21.00
CA ILE A 206 9.90 1.77 22.34
C ILE A 206 10.11 2.94 23.30
N ALA A 207 10.87 3.97 22.90
CA ALA A 207 11.08 5.15 23.73
C ALA A 207 9.75 5.83 24.12
N THR A 208 8.85 5.99 23.16
CA THR A 208 7.51 6.58 23.41
C THR A 208 6.68 5.71 24.34
N ALA A 209 6.70 4.38 24.17
CA ALA A 209 6.00 3.45 25.06
C ALA A 209 6.50 3.54 26.50
N VAL A 210 7.82 3.59 26.70
CA VAL A 210 8.44 3.72 28.02
C VAL A 210 8.05 5.05 28.68
N ILE A 211 8.10 6.15 27.94
CA ILE A 211 7.68 7.48 28.44
C ILE A 211 6.20 7.46 28.81
N ALA A 212 5.34 6.88 27.99
CA ALA A 212 3.90 6.79 28.24
C ALA A 212 3.59 5.96 29.50
N LEU A 213 4.29 4.84 29.71
CA LEU A 213 4.17 4.02 30.92
C LEU A 213 4.64 4.78 32.16
N ALA A 214 5.80 5.44 32.10
CA ALA A 214 6.33 6.22 33.21
C ALA A 214 5.39 7.37 33.59
N ALA A 215 4.84 8.08 32.60
CA ALA A 215 3.87 9.15 32.81
C ALA A 215 2.57 8.63 33.44
N GLY A 216 2.02 7.52 32.93
CA GLY A 216 0.82 6.91 33.49
C GLY A 216 1.02 6.43 34.92
N TRP A 217 2.17 5.84 35.22
CA TRP A 217 2.51 5.42 36.57
C TRP A 217 2.65 6.60 37.53
N GLY A 218 3.36 7.66 37.12
CA GLY A 218 3.50 8.88 37.92
C GLY A 218 2.16 9.54 38.25
N LEU A 219 1.25 9.64 37.27
CA LEU A 219 -0.11 10.16 37.50
C LEU A 219 -0.92 9.30 38.47
N THR A 220 -0.69 7.99 38.49
CA THR A 220 -1.37 7.07 39.40
C THR A 220 -0.87 7.22 40.83
N VAL A 221 0.45 7.39 41.02
CA VAL A 221 1.08 7.56 42.34
C VAL A 221 0.72 8.90 42.97
N VAL A 222 0.62 9.96 42.17
CA VAL A 222 0.28 11.31 42.67
C VAL A 222 -1.22 11.47 42.97
N GLY A 223 -2.07 10.68 42.30
CA GLY A 223 -3.52 10.70 42.51
C GLY A 223 -4.06 9.74 43.58
N ALA A 224 -3.20 8.88 44.15
CA ALA A 224 -3.51 7.98 45.26
C ALA A 224 -3.14 8.63 46.61
#